data_AF-A0A6L4Z2J9-F1
#
_entry.id   AF-A0A6L4Z2J9-F1
#
_cell.length_a   1.000
_cell.length_b   1.000
_cell.length_c   1.000
_cell.angle_alpha   90.00
_cell.angle_beta   90.00
_cell.angle_gamma   90.00
#
_symmetry.space_group_name_H-M   'P 1'
#
loop_
_entity.id
_entity.type
_entity.pdbx_description
1 polymer ?
#
loop_
_entity_poly.entity_id
_entity_poly.type
_entity_poly.pdbx_seq_one_letter_code
_entity_poly.pdbx_strand_id
1 'polypeptide(L)'
;MFNNAEFLRNVRVQLTPRRLGFTCGLTIGLILISELLIWSGTAPTKYSPSDYDRVLEFGKASFNLLFFAQVTLLIAMAPSMIGGNMVQERLRNTLIFQQMTLLSPHEVLLGKMFGSTAICYILSALIMPFAIVSGLVARISLDSMIGVYLVLFLG
;
A
#
# COMPACT_ATOMS: atom_id res chain seq x y z
N MET A 1 23.30 6.86 2.69
CA MET A 1 22.10 6.00 2.68
C MET A 1 21.87 5.25 1.36
N PHE A 2 22.03 5.87 0.18
CA PHE A 2 21.75 5.23 -1.13
C PHE A 2 22.77 4.19 -1.64
N ASN A 3 23.90 3.99 -0.95
CA ASN A 3 24.94 3.04 -1.37
C ASN A 3 24.94 1.74 -0.54
N ASN A 4 23.83 1.43 0.15
CA ASN A 4 23.74 0.24 0.98
C ASN A 4 23.44 -0.98 0.11
N ALA A 5 24.42 -1.86 -0.05
CA ALA A 5 24.33 -3.04 -0.92
C ALA A 5 23.19 -3.99 -0.52
N GLU A 6 22.86 -4.07 0.78
CA GLU A 6 21.76 -4.88 1.30
C GLU A 6 20.38 -4.33 0.92
N PHE A 7 20.24 -3.00 0.81
CA PHE A 7 19.01 -2.37 0.31
C PHE A 7 18.79 -2.73 -1.17
N LEU A 8 19.80 -2.52 -2.03
CA LEU A 8 19.71 -2.85 -3.46
C LEU A 8 19.48 -4.34 -3.70
N ARG A 9 20.07 -5.21 -2.89
CA ARG A 9 19.86 -6.66 -2.94
C ARG A 9 18.42 -7.03 -2.59
N ASN A 10 17.89 -6.55 -1.48
CA ASN A 10 16.51 -6.86 -1.08
C ASN A 10 15.49 -6.29 -2.06
N VAL A 11 15.71 -5.07 -2.56
CA VAL A 11 14.89 -4.47 -3.62
C VAL A 11 14.91 -5.34 -4.87
N ARG A 12 16.07 -5.83 -5.35
CA ARG A 12 16.11 -6.71 -6.54
C ARG A 12 15.46 -8.07 -6.33
N VAL A 13 15.61 -8.66 -5.14
CA VAL A 13 15.04 -9.98 -4.82
C VAL A 13 13.51 -9.87 -4.70
N GLN A 14 13.01 -8.78 -4.13
CA GLN A 14 11.57 -8.57 -3.94
C GLN A 14 10.90 -8.03 -5.20
N LEU A 15 11.50 -7.06 -5.89
CA LEU A 15 11.03 -6.53 -7.17
C LEU A 15 11.38 -7.44 -8.36
N THR A 16 11.19 -8.76 -8.20
CA THR A 16 11.24 -9.64 -9.36
C THR A 16 10.06 -9.28 -10.27
N PRO A 17 10.29 -8.95 -11.57
CA PRO A 17 9.28 -8.37 -12.44
C PRO A 17 8.02 -9.25 -12.58
N ARG A 18 8.20 -10.57 -12.45
CA ARG A 18 7.11 -11.54 -12.47
C ARG A 18 6.20 -11.48 -11.23
N ARG A 19 6.77 -11.28 -10.04
CA ARG A 19 5.99 -11.14 -8.79
C ARG A 19 5.30 -9.78 -8.73
N LEU A 20 6.04 -8.74 -9.09
CA LEU A 20 5.54 -7.37 -9.11
C LEU A 20 4.38 -7.20 -10.09
N GLY A 21 4.53 -7.70 -11.32
CA GLY A 21 3.46 -7.68 -12.31
C GLY A 21 2.21 -8.43 -11.84
N PHE A 22 2.38 -9.61 -11.22
CA PHE A 22 1.25 -10.37 -10.68
C PHE A 22 0.56 -9.64 -9.52
N THR A 23 1.30 -9.09 -8.56
CA THR A 23 0.71 -8.37 -7.42
C THR A 23 0.07 -7.05 -7.83
N CYS A 24 0.67 -6.32 -8.77
CA CYS A 24 0.06 -5.10 -9.32
C CYS A 24 -1.19 -5.42 -10.14
N GLY A 25 -1.16 -6.46 -10.97
CA GLY A 25 -2.34 -6.90 -11.72
C GLY A 25 -3.48 -7.35 -10.79
N LEU A 26 -3.14 -8.11 -9.75
CA LEU A 26 -4.11 -8.57 -8.75
C LEU A 26 -4.71 -7.39 -7.98
N THR A 27 -3.89 -6.43 -7.54
CA THR A 27 -4.39 -5.24 -6.82
C THR A 27 -5.28 -4.37 -7.69
N ILE A 28 -4.93 -4.12 -8.96
CA ILE A 28 -5.81 -3.42 -9.91
C ILE A 28 -7.13 -4.19 -10.08
N GLY A 29 -7.06 -5.52 -10.25
CA GLY A 29 -8.24 -6.36 -10.37
C GLY A 29 -9.15 -6.27 -9.14
N LEU A 30 -8.58 -6.32 -7.93
CA LEU A 30 -9.34 -6.16 -6.69
C LEU A 30 -9.97 -4.77 -6.55
N ILE A 31 -9.26 -3.71 -6.95
CA ILE A 31 -9.80 -2.35 -6.96
C ILE A 31 -11.01 -2.29 -7.89
N LEU A 32 -10.89 -2.76 -9.13
CA LEU A 32 -11.99 -2.75 -10.09
C LEU A 32 -13.21 -3.56 -9.60
N ILE A 33 -12.97 -4.74 -9.01
CA ILE A 33 -14.05 -5.55 -8.42
C ILE A 33 -14.70 -4.80 -7.25
N SER A 34 -13.92 -4.16 -6.38
CA SER A 34 -14.46 -3.41 -5.25
C SER A 34 -15.33 -2.24 -5.70
N GLU A 35 -14.91 -1.48 -6.72
CA GLU A 35 -15.69 -0.39 -7.30
C GLU A 35 -16.99 -0.90 -7.94
N LEU A 36 -16.94 -2.03 -8.65
CA LEU A 36 -18.14 -2.66 -9.21
C LEU A 36 -19.14 -3.11 -8.13
N LEU A 37 -18.65 -3.61 -6.99
CA LEU A 37 -19.49 -4.00 -5.86
C LEU A 37 -20.13 -2.79 -5.17
N ILE A 38 -19.41 -1.68 -5.04
CA ILE A 38 -19.97 -0.44 -4.47
C ILE A 38 -21.03 0.14 -5.40
N TRP A 39 -20.77 0.12 -6.71
CA TRP A 39 -21.74 0.57 -7.72
C TRP A 39 -23.02 -0.28 -7.73
N SER A 40 -22.90 -1.61 -7.61
CA SER A 40 -24.07 -2.48 -7.53
C SER A 40 -24.83 -2.33 -6.21
N GLY A 41 -24.13 -2.05 -5.11
CA GLY A 41 -24.72 -1.77 -3.79
C GLY A 41 -25.45 -0.43 -3.70
N THR A 42 -25.06 0.55 -4.52
CA THR A 42 -25.73 1.87 -4.65
C THR A 42 -26.93 1.83 -5.62
N ALA A 43 -27.68 0.72 -5.58
CA ALA A 43 -28.96 0.57 -6.26
C ALA A 43 -29.95 1.64 -5.77
N PRO A 44 -30.84 2.16 -6.65
CA PRO A 44 -31.72 3.27 -6.30
C PRO A 44 -32.68 2.86 -5.17
N THR A 45 -32.39 3.33 -3.96
CA THR A 45 -33.30 3.22 -2.83
C THR A 45 -34.32 4.35 -2.91
N LYS A 46 -35.52 4.14 -2.35
CA LYS A 46 -36.64 5.11 -2.37
C LYS A 46 -36.31 6.49 -1.76
N TYR A 47 -35.13 6.65 -1.14
CA TYR A 47 -34.69 7.84 -0.41
C TYR A 47 -33.72 8.75 -1.18
N SER A 48 -33.19 8.32 -2.34
CA SER A 48 -32.26 9.13 -3.16
C SER A 48 -32.90 9.45 -4.51
N PRO A 49 -33.66 10.57 -4.61
CA PRO A 49 -34.43 10.89 -5.81
C PRO A 49 -33.61 11.53 -6.93
N SER A 50 -32.34 11.88 -6.70
CA SER A 50 -31.47 12.53 -7.68
C SER A 50 -30.27 11.66 -8.06
N ASP A 51 -29.97 11.56 -9.36
CA ASP A 51 -28.79 10.84 -9.86
C ASP A 51 -27.47 11.42 -9.33
N TYR A 52 -27.49 12.69 -8.90
CA TYR A 52 -26.34 13.39 -8.33
C TYR A 52 -25.96 12.86 -6.95
N ASP A 53 -26.93 12.58 -6.09
CA ASP A 53 -26.67 12.07 -4.73
C ASP A 53 -26.06 10.66 -4.77
N ARG A 54 -26.45 9.85 -5.77
CA ARG A 54 -25.92 8.49 -5.98
C ARG A 54 -24.42 8.51 -6.30
N VAL A 55 -24.01 9.39 -7.21
CA VAL A 55 -22.59 9.55 -7.59
C VAL A 55 -21.75 10.05 -6.42
N LEU A 56 -22.33 10.94 -5.59
CA LEU A 56 -21.67 11.47 -4.40
C LEU A 56 -21.44 10.39 -3.33
N GLU A 57 -22.46 9.56 -3.05
CA GLU A 57 -22.34 8.45 -2.09
C GLU A 57 -21.36 7.38 -2.57
N PHE A 58 -21.41 7.05 -3.86
CA PHE A 58 -20.45 6.15 -4.50
C PHE A 58 -19.01 6.65 -4.29
N GLY A 59 -18.72 7.91 -4.63
CA GLY A 59 -17.38 8.48 -4.48
C GLY A 59 -16.88 8.44 -3.03
N LYS A 60 -17.75 8.74 -2.05
CA LYS A 60 -17.39 8.70 -0.63
C LYS A 60 -17.07 7.28 -0.16
N ALA A 61 -17.89 6.30 -0.55
CA ALA A 61 -17.69 4.90 -0.18
C ALA A 61 -16.38 4.35 -0.79
N SER A 62 -16.15 4.62 -2.08
CA SER A 62 -14.94 4.23 -2.79
C SER A 62 -13.69 4.87 -2.19
N PHE A 63 -13.71 6.17 -1.91
CA PHE A 63 -12.59 6.86 -1.25
C PHE A 63 -12.26 6.26 0.11
N ASN A 64 -13.27 6.02 0.94
CA ASN A 64 -13.08 5.49 2.29
C ASN A 64 -12.49 4.06 2.25
N LEU A 65 -12.99 3.19 1.37
CA LEU A 65 -12.49 1.83 1.24
C LEU A 65 -11.03 1.82 0.77
N LEU A 66 -10.68 2.60 -0.25
CA LEU A 66 -9.31 2.69 -0.76
C LEU A 66 -8.36 3.25 0.30
N PHE A 67 -8.79 4.25 1.07
CA PHE A 67 -7.99 4.79 2.16
C PHE A 67 -7.74 3.75 3.25
N PHE A 68 -8.79 3.08 3.75
CA PHE A 68 -8.63 2.01 4.74
C PHE A 68 -7.73 0.88 4.24
N ALA A 69 -7.83 0.52 2.95
CA ALA A 69 -6.95 -0.46 2.34
C ALA A 69 -5.48 -0.01 2.34
N GLN A 70 -5.19 1.25 2.00
CA GLN A 70 -3.81 1.79 2.04
C GLN A 70 -3.25 1.82 3.47
N VAL A 71 -4.03 2.25 4.46
CA VAL A 71 -3.62 2.25 5.87
C VAL A 71 -3.32 0.83 6.35
N THR A 72 -4.18 -0.13 6.03
CA THR A 72 -3.98 -1.53 6.40
C THR A 72 -2.74 -2.12 5.73
N LEU A 73 -2.52 -1.80 4.46
CA LEU A 73 -1.31 -2.21 3.74
C LEU A 73 -0.03 -1.68 4.41
N LEU A 74 -0.01 -0.41 4.79
CA LEU A 74 1.19 0.20 5.36
C LEU A 74 1.40 -0.21 6.83
N ILE A 75 0.37 -0.20 7.66
CA ILE A 75 0.51 -0.47 9.10
C ILE A 75 0.56 -1.97 9.40
N ALA A 76 -0.21 -2.80 8.70
CA ALA A 76 -0.28 -4.24 8.99
C ALA A 76 0.64 -5.08 8.10
N MET A 77 0.68 -4.81 6.79
CA MET A 77 1.51 -5.63 5.88
C MET A 77 2.99 -5.27 5.95
N ALA A 78 3.37 -4.01 6.15
CA ALA A 78 4.79 -3.67 6.24
C ALA A 78 5.52 -4.36 7.42
N PRO A 79 5.03 -4.30 8.68
CA PRO A 79 5.73 -4.92 9.80
C PRO A 79 5.69 -6.45 9.74
N SER A 80 4.61 -7.03 9.21
CA SER A 80 4.51 -8.49 9.04
C SER A 80 5.51 -9.01 8.00
N MET A 81 5.77 -8.27 6.92
CA MET A 81 6.82 -8.62 5.95
C MET A 81 8.22 -8.50 6.54
N ILE A 82 8.48 -7.48 7.36
CA ILE A 82 9.75 -7.33 8.07
C ILE A 82 9.97 -8.52 9.03
N GLY A 83 8.97 -8.83 9.86
CA GLY A 83 9.02 -9.93 10.81
C GLY A 83 9.18 -11.30 10.13
N GLY A 84 8.44 -11.54 9.04
CA GLY A 84 8.53 -12.77 8.27
C GLY A 84 9.92 -12.98 7.66
N ASN A 85 10.52 -11.92 7.12
CA ASN A 85 11.88 -11.99 6.57
C ASN A 85 12.93 -12.23 7.67
N MET A 86 12.76 -11.61 8.85
CA MET A 86 13.65 -11.88 10.00
C MET A 86 13.56 -13.33 10.49
N VAL A 87 12.35 -13.89 10.57
CA VAL A 87 12.15 -15.29 10.97
C VAL A 87 12.75 -16.24 9.93
N GLN A 88 12.54 -15.99 8.64
CA GLN A 88 13.11 -16.84 7.58
C GLN A 88 14.63 -16.85 7.60
N GLU A 89 15.27 -15.72 7.89
CA GLU A 89 16.73 -15.66 8.01
C GLU A 89 17.26 -16.34 9.26
N ARG A 90 16.51 -16.27 10.37
CA ARG A 90 16.81 -17.02 11.58
C ARG A 90 16.76 -18.54 11.31
N LEU A 91 15.74 -18.99 10.58
CA LEU A 91 15.60 -20.41 10.19
C LEU A 91 16.69 -20.88 9.22
N ARG A 92 17.24 -19.98 8.39
CA ARG A 92 18.31 -20.30 7.44
C ARG A 92 19.72 -20.17 8.03
N ASN A 93 19.85 -19.82 9.31
CA ASN A 93 21.13 -19.54 9.98
C ASN A 93 22.01 -18.51 9.25
N THR A 94 21.42 -17.66 8.41
CA THR A 94 22.16 -16.66 7.62
C THR A 94 22.51 -15.41 8.43
N LEU A 95 21.88 -15.23 9.60
CA LEU A 95 22.16 -14.11 10.52
C LEU A 95 23.63 -14.07 10.97
N ILE A 96 24.25 -15.23 11.17
CA ILE A 96 25.65 -15.32 11.60
C ILE A 96 26.59 -14.81 10.49
N PHE A 97 26.26 -15.05 9.22
CA PHE A 97 27.03 -14.55 8.09
C PHE A 97 26.87 -13.03 7.88
N GLN A 98 25.71 -12.46 8.21
CA GLN A 98 25.51 -11.00 8.15
C GLN A 98 26.29 -10.27 9.26
N GLN A 99 26.47 -10.89 10.43
CA GLN A 99 27.30 -10.34 11.52
C GLN A 99 28.80 -10.32 11.20
N MET A 100 29.26 -11.06 10.18
CA MET A 100 30.66 -11.03 9.73
C MET A 100 30.95 -9.87 8.77
N THR A 101 29.93 -9.10 8.36
CA THR A 101 30.11 -7.95 7.46
C THR A 101 30.45 -6.68 8.25
N LEU A 102 31.29 -5.81 7.69
CA LEU A 102 31.74 -4.54 8.31
C LEU A 102 30.64 -3.47 8.42
N LEU A 103 29.37 -3.81 8.19
CA LEU A 103 28.28 -2.85 8.24
C LEU A 103 27.77 -2.62 9.66
N SER A 104 27.45 -1.36 9.95
CA SER A 104 26.80 -0.98 11.20
C SER A 104 25.44 -1.70 11.35
N PRO A 105 25.12 -2.24 12.55
CA PRO A 105 23.84 -2.90 12.81
C PRO A 105 22.62 -2.05 12.44
N HIS A 106 22.73 -0.72 12.60
CA HIS A 106 21.66 0.21 12.27
C HIS A 106 21.44 0.34 10.75
N GLU A 107 22.51 0.28 9.95
CA GLU A 107 22.41 0.35 8.50
C GLU A 107 21.79 -0.91 7.89
N VAL A 108 22.10 -2.08 8.46
CA VAL A 108 21.48 -3.36 8.07
C VAL A 108 19.99 -3.36 8.39
N LEU A 109 19.63 -2.84 9.57
CA LEU A 109 18.24 -2.81 10.03
C LEU A 109 17.40 -1.85 9.18
N LEU A 110 17.91 -0.64 8.89
CA LEU A 110 17.25 0.32 7.99
C LEU A 110 17.15 -0.22 6.55
N GLY A 111 18.21 -0.85 6.04
CA GLY A 111 18.20 -1.47 4.71
C GLY A 111 17.15 -2.58 4.57
N LYS A 112 16.88 -3.32 5.65
CA LYS A 112 15.82 -4.34 5.72
C LYS A 112 14.43 -3.74 5.83
N MET A 113 14.24 -2.72 6.66
CA MET A 113 12.95 -2.06 6.82
C MET A 113 12.49 -1.40 5.52
N PHE A 114 13.36 -0.64 4.84
CA PHE A 114 13.01 0.00 3.57
C PHE A 114 13.02 -1.00 2.41
N GLY A 115 13.91 -1.99 2.43
CA GLY A 115 14.01 -3.00 1.39
C GLY A 115 12.84 -3.97 1.38
N SER A 116 12.30 -4.37 2.54
CA SER A 116 11.17 -5.30 2.59
C SER A 116 9.80 -4.67 2.43
N THR A 117 9.70 -3.38 2.72
CA THR A 117 8.46 -2.62 2.56
C THR A 117 8.35 -1.98 1.17
N ALA A 118 9.37 -2.13 0.31
CA ALA A 118 9.41 -1.56 -1.04
C ALA A 118 8.17 -1.94 -1.87
N ILE A 119 7.70 -3.18 -1.78
CA ILE A 119 6.47 -3.62 -2.47
C ILE A 119 5.24 -2.88 -1.93
N CYS A 120 5.10 -2.74 -0.61
CA CYS A 120 3.97 -2.02 0.00
C CYS A 120 3.94 -0.55 -0.43
N TYR A 121 5.09 0.11 -0.55
CA TYR A 121 5.16 1.48 -1.06
C TYR A 121 4.71 1.58 -2.53
N ILE A 122 5.12 0.63 -3.38
CA ILE A 122 4.69 0.59 -4.78
C ILE A 122 3.18 0.35 -4.91
N LEU A 123 2.64 -0.56 -4.09
CA LEU A 123 1.19 -0.80 -4.07
C LEU A 123 0.41 0.41 -3.56
N SER A 124 0.91 1.09 -2.53
CA SER A 124 0.30 2.34 -2.03
C SER A 124 0.30 3.43 -3.11
N ALA A 125 1.42 3.60 -3.81
CA ALA A 125 1.54 4.55 -4.93
C ALA A 125 0.59 4.21 -6.09
N LEU A 126 0.28 2.92 -6.32
CA LEU A 126 -0.66 2.48 -7.33
C LEU A 126 -2.11 2.80 -6.95
N ILE A 127 -2.48 2.68 -5.67
CA ILE A 127 -3.83 2.97 -5.17
C ILE A 127 -4.09 4.49 -5.11
N MET A 128 -3.04 5.29 -4.89
CA MET A 128 -3.13 6.75 -4.73
C MET A 128 -3.89 7.48 -5.85
N PRO A 129 -3.59 7.28 -7.16
CA PRO A 129 -4.33 7.96 -8.22
C PRO A 129 -5.82 7.57 -8.27
N PHE A 130 -6.17 6.31 -7.97
CA PHE A 130 -7.56 5.88 -7.92
C PHE A 130 -8.32 6.53 -6.76
N ALA A 131 -7.69 6.63 -5.58
CA ALA A 131 -8.26 7.33 -4.43
C ALA A 131 -8.42 8.83 -4.67
N ILE A 132 -7.50 9.47 -5.41
CA ILE A 132 -7.66 10.88 -5.79
C ILE A 132 -8.88 11.06 -6.70
N VAL A 133 -9.03 10.20 -7.72
CA VAL A 133 -10.17 10.27 -8.65
C VAL A 133 -11.49 10.05 -7.91
N SER A 134 -11.59 9.07 -7.00
CA SER A 134 -12.82 8.84 -6.23
C SER A 134 -13.13 9.99 -5.26
N GLY A 135 -12.12 10.60 -4.64
CA GLY A 135 -12.30 11.78 -3.78
C GLY A 135 -12.76 13.03 -4.55
N LEU A 136 -12.31 13.21 -5.79
CA LEU A 136 -12.79 14.26 -6.68
C LEU A 136 -14.27 14.06 -7.06
N VAL A 137 -14.67 12.82 -7.36
CA VAL A 137 -16.07 12.45 -7.63
C VAL A 137 -16.96 12.71 -6.40
N ALA A 138 -16.43 12.45 -5.20
CA ALA A 138 -17.10 12.69 -3.94
C ALA A 138 -17.22 14.18 -3.53
N ARG A 139 -16.60 15.10 -4.29
CA ARG A 139 -16.45 16.53 -3.93
C ARG A 139 -15.88 16.73 -2.52
N ILE A 140 -14.93 15.90 -2.12
CA ILE A 140 -14.23 16.08 -0.84
C ILE A 140 -13.33 17.32 -0.95
N SER A 141 -13.29 18.13 0.10
CA SER A 141 -12.39 19.30 0.21
C SER A 141 -10.94 18.87 0.06
N LEU A 142 -10.18 19.61 -0.77
CA LEU A 142 -8.75 19.34 -1.00
C LEU A 142 -7.94 19.34 0.30
N ASP A 143 -8.29 20.21 1.25
CA ASP A 143 -7.65 20.27 2.58
C ASP A 143 -7.80 18.95 3.35
N SER A 144 -8.97 18.32 3.27
CA SER A 144 -9.22 17.03 3.90
C SER A 144 -8.44 15.91 3.22
N MET A 145 -8.33 15.92 1.89
CA MET A 145 -7.53 14.94 1.16
C MET A 145 -6.05 15.05 1.53
N ILE A 146 -5.51 16.28 1.61
CA ILE A 146 -4.13 16.54 2.01
C ILE A 146 -3.88 16.08 3.45
N GLY A 147 -4.79 16.38 4.38
CA GLY A 147 -4.67 15.93 5.78
C GLY A 147 -4.62 14.41 5.91
N VAL A 148 -5.47 13.71 5.16
CA VAL A 148 -5.55 12.24 5.14
C VAL A 148 -4.25 11.62 4.57
N TYR A 149 -3.70 12.18 3.50
CA TYR A 149 -2.42 11.71 2.96
C TYR A 149 -1.22 12.06 3.85
N LEU A 150 -1.25 13.20 4.53
CA LEU A 150 -0.22 13.54 5.53
C LEU A 150 -0.21 12.53 6.67
N VAL A 151 -1.39 12.18 7.22
CA VAL A 151 -1.49 11.14 8.26
C VAL A 151 -0.95 9.80 7.76
N LEU A 152 -1.19 9.45 6.50
CA LEU A 152 -0.75 8.18 5.93
C LEU A 152 0.77 8.09 5.67
N PHE A 153 1.42 9.22 5.40
CA PHE A 153 2.87 9.27 5.17
C PHE A 153 3.69 9.62 6.42
N LEU A 154 3.11 10.33 7.39
CA LEU A 154 3.77 10.71 8.65
C LEU A 154 3.45 9.76 9.82
N GLY A 155 2.31 9.07 9.78
CA GLY A 155 1.89 8.08 10.79
C GLY A 155 2.47 6.70 10.50
#